data_AF-A0A7S2J7Z8-F1
#
_entry.id   AF-A0A7S2J7Z8-F1
#
_cell.length_a   1.000
_cell.length_b   1.000
_cell.length_c   1.000
_cell.angle_alpha   90.00
_cell.angle_beta   90.00
_cell.angle_gamma   90.00
#
_symmetry.space_group_name_H-M   'P 1'
#
loop_
_entity.id
_entity.type
_entity.pdbx_description
1 polymer ?
#
loop_
_entity_poly.entity_id
_entity_poly.type
_entity_poly.pdbx_seq_one_letter_code
_entity_poly.pdbx_strand_id
1 'polypeptide(L)'
;VATPCAACTAVLRFLIDLGYIESMSHEDSVLRNSACWSGFTFLVGFLIVFRTSQAYSRFWDGCTATHEMRAQWFQACSSLVAFCRYSNAPQELHLNFQHLLVRLFSMLHAAAMAEIEDNHTERLDAVEAFRYELLDPSAVDTDSLRTIMQCDSKVEL
;
A
#
# COMPACT_ATOMS: atom_id res chain seq x y z
N VAL A 1 -2.24 25.43 -3.43
CA VAL A 1 -3.19 25.38 -2.29
C VAL A 1 -3.10 26.61 -1.36
N ALA A 2 -1.94 27.29 -1.26
CA ALA A 2 -1.79 28.48 -0.40
C ALA A 2 -2.50 29.75 -0.90
N THR A 3 -2.62 29.94 -2.22
CA THR A 3 -3.23 31.14 -2.83
C THR A 3 -4.71 31.36 -2.49
N PRO A 4 -5.62 30.35 -2.52
CA PRO A 4 -7.01 30.56 -2.13
C PRO A 4 -7.15 30.84 -0.64
N CYS A 5 -6.34 30.21 0.22
CA CYS A 5 -6.37 30.45 1.66
C CYS A 5 -5.94 31.88 2.01
N ALA A 6 -4.90 32.39 1.36
CA ALA A 6 -4.45 33.77 1.52
C ALA A 6 -5.50 34.78 1.04
N ALA A 7 -6.15 34.54 -0.10
CA ALA A 7 -7.22 35.38 -0.62
C ALA A 7 -8.43 35.41 0.32
N CYS A 8 -8.88 34.24 0.81
CA CYS A 8 -9.95 34.16 1.80
C CYS A 8 -9.60 34.92 3.08
N THR A 9 -8.36 34.81 3.56
CA THR A 9 -7.89 35.52 4.76
C THR A 9 -7.90 37.04 4.55
N ALA A 10 -7.47 37.51 3.38
CA ALA A 10 -7.47 38.94 3.04
C ALA A 10 -8.90 39.50 2.89
N VAL A 11 -9.80 38.76 2.25
CA VAL A 11 -11.22 39.13 2.12
C VAL A 11 -11.90 39.16 3.49
N LEU A 12 -11.63 38.17 4.33
CA LEU A 12 -12.15 38.14 5.71
C LEU A 12 -11.68 39.36 6.51
N ARG A 13 -10.39 39.70 6.42
CA ARG A 13 -9.81 40.89 7.07
C ARG A 13 -10.47 42.18 6.59
N PHE A 14 -10.65 42.32 5.27
CA PHE A 14 -11.27 43.49 4.66
C PHE A 14 -12.74 43.67 5.08
N LEU A 15 -13.50 42.57 5.20
CA LEU A 15 -14.89 42.60 5.66
C LEU A 15 -15.03 42.94 7.15
N ILE A 16 -14.04 42.56 7.98
CA ILE A 16 -13.98 42.93 9.40
C ILE A 16 -13.67 44.42 9.54
N ASP A 17 -12.71 44.95 8.78
CA ASP A 17 -12.31 46.36 8.81
C ASP A 17 -13.44 47.30 8.31
N LEU A 18 -14.32 46.81 7.42
CA LEU A 18 -15.52 47.53 6.98
C LEU A 18 -16.70 47.51 8.00
N GLY A 19 -16.55 46.84 9.14
CA GLY A 19 -17.55 46.86 10.22
C GLY A 19 -18.80 46.01 9.98
N TYR A 20 -18.80 45.13 8.96
CA TYR A 20 -19.96 44.28 8.65
C TYR A 20 -20.14 43.12 9.65
N ILE A 21 -19.11 42.83 10.45
CA ILE A 21 -19.09 41.75 11.46
C ILE A 21 -18.64 42.33 12.81
N GLU A 22 -19.47 43.15 13.46
CA GLU A 22 -19.20 43.70 14.81
C GLU A 22 -18.99 42.61 15.86
N SER A 23 -19.62 41.43 15.69
CA SER A 23 -19.51 40.29 16.61
C SER A 23 -18.09 39.73 16.77
N MET A 24 -17.19 39.96 15.79
CA MET A 24 -15.82 39.43 15.82
C MET A 24 -14.77 40.50 16.18
N SER A 25 -15.19 41.76 16.29
CA SER A 25 -14.38 42.95 16.64
C SER A 25 -14.27 43.16 18.16
N HIS A 26 -15.19 42.58 18.94
CA HIS A 26 -15.18 42.64 20.41
C HIS A 26 -13.88 42.05 21.01
N GLU A 27 -13.38 42.65 22.10
CA GLU A 27 -12.12 42.24 22.76
C GLU A 27 -12.10 40.76 23.23
N ASP A 28 -13.27 40.15 23.43
CA ASP A 28 -13.45 38.73 23.79
C ASP A 28 -13.44 37.77 22.58
N SER A 29 -13.13 38.27 21.38
CA SER A 29 -13.05 37.44 20.18
C SER A 29 -12.05 36.29 20.37
N VAL A 30 -12.52 35.07 20.17
CA VAL A 30 -11.76 33.81 20.35
C VAL A 30 -10.42 33.81 19.61
N LEU A 31 -10.31 34.58 18.52
CA LEU A 31 -9.10 34.75 17.72
C LEU A 31 -8.03 35.63 18.39
N ARG A 32 -8.41 36.52 19.31
CA ARG A 32 -7.52 37.42 20.04
C ARG A 32 -7.04 36.82 21.36
N ASN A 33 -7.75 35.83 21.89
CA ASN A 33 -7.35 35.12 23.10
C ASN A 33 -6.21 34.13 22.82
N SER A 34 -4.98 34.62 22.97
CA SER A 34 -3.73 33.88 22.70
C SER A 34 -3.64 32.54 23.44
N ALA A 35 -4.27 32.43 24.62
CA ALA A 35 -4.30 31.20 25.40
C ALA A 35 -5.16 30.10 24.71
N CYS A 36 -6.33 30.47 24.18
CA CYS A 36 -7.21 29.52 23.48
C CYS A 36 -6.57 29.01 22.17
N TRP A 37 -5.99 29.93 21.39
CA TRP A 37 -5.29 29.58 20.15
C TRP A 37 -4.03 28.72 20.39
N SER A 38 -3.27 29.04 21.44
CA SER A 38 -2.10 28.25 21.83
C SER A 38 -2.49 26.83 22.28
N GLY A 39 -3.53 26.70 23.11
CA GLY A 39 -4.05 25.40 23.54
C GLY A 39 -4.58 24.57 22.38
N PHE A 40 -5.32 25.19 21.44
CA PHE A 40 -5.79 24.53 20.23
C PHE A 40 -4.63 24.05 19.35
N THR A 41 -3.65 24.93 19.08
CA THR A 41 -2.47 24.59 18.26
C THR A 41 -1.65 23.47 18.91
N PHE A 42 -1.49 23.50 20.23
CA PHE A 42 -0.83 22.45 20.99
C PHE A 42 -1.57 21.10 20.84
N LEU A 43 -2.90 21.10 21.00
CA LEU A 43 -3.71 19.89 20.86
C LEU A 43 -3.67 19.33 19.44
N VAL A 44 -3.76 20.19 18.42
CA VAL A 44 -3.62 19.78 17.01
C VAL A 44 -2.22 19.22 16.75
N GLY A 45 -1.17 19.89 17.22
CA GLY A 45 0.21 19.41 17.09
C GLY A 45 0.40 18.04 17.74
N PHE A 46 -0.11 17.87 18.96
CA PHE A 46 -0.11 16.60 19.67
C PHE A 46 -0.86 15.51 18.88
N LEU A 47 -2.07 15.78 18.41
CA LEU A 47 -2.86 14.83 17.62
C LEU A 47 -2.16 14.42 16.33
N ILE A 48 -1.52 15.36 15.63
CA ILE A 48 -0.77 15.06 14.41
C ILE A 48 0.39 14.10 14.71
N VAL A 49 1.18 14.37 15.76
CA VAL A 49 2.30 13.52 16.15
C VAL A 49 1.82 12.11 16.53
N PHE A 50 0.77 12.01 17.36
CA PHE A 50 0.22 10.71 17.75
C PHE A 50 -0.34 9.93 16.57
N ARG A 51 -1.10 10.59 15.69
CA ARG A 51 -1.66 9.95 14.50
C ARG A 51 -0.57 9.49 13.54
N THR A 52 0.44 10.33 13.32
CA THR A 52 1.57 10.00 12.43
C THR A 52 2.39 8.85 12.99
N SER A 53 2.63 8.83 14.31
CA SER A 53 3.34 7.73 14.97
C SER A 53 2.61 6.39 14.82
N GLN A 54 1.29 6.35 15.01
CA GLN A 54 0.52 5.13 14.81
C GLN A 54 0.50 4.68 13.35
N ALA A 55 0.34 5.62 12.41
CA ALA A 55 0.38 5.32 10.97
C ALA A 55 1.75 4.79 10.55
N TYR A 56 2.83 5.37 11.09
CA TYR A 56 4.20 4.94 10.84
C TYR A 56 4.45 3.52 11.35
N SER A 57 3.99 3.17 12.57
CA SER A 57 4.08 1.80 13.09
C SER A 57 3.41 0.81 12.13
N ARG A 58 2.14 1.07 11.76
CA ARG A 58 1.40 0.19 10.85
C ARG A 58 2.06 0.04 9.48
N PHE A 59 2.65 1.12 8.96
CA PHE A 59 3.39 1.08 7.71
C PHE A 59 4.58 0.12 7.80
N TRP A 60 5.39 0.23 8.85
CA TRP A 60 6.55 -0.65 9.04
C TRP A 60 6.18 -2.09 9.35
N ASP A 61 5.12 -2.30 10.12
CA ASP A 61 4.58 -3.63 10.37
C ASP A 61 4.15 -4.29 9.04
N GLY A 62 3.47 -3.55 8.17
CA GLY A 62 3.09 -4.00 6.83
C GLY A 62 4.30 -4.31 5.95
N CYS A 63 5.29 -3.42 5.86
CA CYS A 63 6.52 -3.67 5.11
C CYS A 63 7.27 -4.92 5.61
N THR A 64 7.35 -5.10 6.92
CA THR A 64 8.02 -6.24 7.54
C THR A 64 7.29 -7.54 7.20
N ALA A 65 5.97 -7.56 7.31
CA ALA A 65 5.15 -8.72 6.96
C ALA A 65 5.33 -9.12 5.48
N THR A 66 5.35 -8.16 4.56
CA THR A 66 5.58 -8.44 3.13
C THR A 66 6.97 -9.03 2.87
N HIS A 67 8.00 -8.54 3.56
CA HIS A 67 9.35 -9.11 3.46
C HIS A 67 9.44 -10.51 4.04
N GLU A 68 8.76 -10.76 5.16
CA GLU A 68 8.70 -12.08 5.79
C GLU A 68 7.99 -13.10 4.89
N MET A 69 6.84 -12.71 4.31
CA MET A 69 6.10 -13.50 3.32
C MET A 69 7.02 -13.95 2.16
N ARG A 70 7.79 -13.03 1.58
CA ARG A 70 8.76 -13.34 0.52
C ARG A 70 9.83 -14.34 1.00
N ALA A 71 10.34 -14.17 2.22
CA ALA A 71 11.35 -15.06 2.79
C ALA A 71 10.81 -16.48 2.99
N GLN A 72 9.58 -16.60 3.52
CA GLN A 72 8.91 -17.88 3.73
C GLN A 72 8.65 -18.61 2.42
N TRP A 73 8.19 -17.91 1.37
CA TRP A 73 8.01 -18.50 0.04
C TRP A 73 9.31 -18.98 -0.60
N PHE A 74 10.37 -18.18 -0.50
CA PHE A 74 11.69 -18.60 -0.97
C PHE A 74 12.18 -19.84 -0.23
N GLN A 75 12.02 -19.87 1.09
CA GLN A 75 12.38 -21.03 1.90
C GLN A 75 11.58 -22.28 1.51
N ALA A 76 10.25 -22.16 1.36
CA ALA A 76 9.39 -23.25 0.91
C ALA A 76 9.82 -23.79 -0.46
N CYS A 77 10.00 -22.91 -1.45
CA CYS A 77 10.48 -23.26 -2.78
C CYS A 77 11.83 -24.00 -2.72
N SER A 78 12.81 -23.46 -1.98
CA SER A 78 14.14 -24.07 -1.83
C SER A 78 14.09 -25.46 -1.18
N SER A 79 13.20 -25.66 -0.21
CA SER A 79 13.02 -26.95 0.46
C SER A 79 12.46 -28.01 -0.48
N LEU A 80 11.48 -27.66 -1.31
CA LEU A 80 10.90 -28.54 -2.31
C LEU A 80 11.92 -28.94 -3.37
N VAL A 81 12.73 -27.97 -3.83
CA VAL A 81 13.86 -28.24 -4.74
C VAL A 81 14.87 -29.19 -4.10
N ALA A 82 15.18 -29.01 -2.81
CA ALA A 82 16.11 -29.89 -2.09
C ALA A 82 15.57 -31.32 -1.98
N PHE A 83 14.27 -31.51 -1.74
CA PHE A 83 13.65 -32.85 -1.69
C PHE A 83 13.69 -33.59 -3.03
N CYS A 84 13.70 -32.87 -4.15
CA CYS A 84 13.85 -33.49 -5.47
C CYS A 84 15.18 -34.27 -5.60
N ARG A 85 16.23 -33.90 -4.84
CA ARG A 85 17.54 -34.57 -4.90
C ARG A 85 17.53 -36.03 -4.46
N TYR A 86 16.54 -36.43 -3.66
CA TYR A 86 16.39 -37.82 -3.18
C TYR A 86 15.42 -38.64 -4.03
N SER A 87 14.83 -38.04 -5.07
CA SER A 87 13.91 -38.75 -5.97
C SER A 87 14.68 -39.64 -6.94
N ASN A 88 14.18 -40.86 -7.15
CA ASN A 88 14.72 -41.80 -8.14
C ASN A 88 14.20 -41.53 -9.57
N ALA A 89 13.44 -40.45 -9.78
CA ALA A 89 12.92 -40.10 -11.10
C ALA A 89 14.04 -39.64 -12.07
N PRO A 90 13.80 -39.72 -13.39
CA PRO A 90 14.69 -39.19 -14.41
C PRO A 90 15.05 -37.71 -14.17
N GLN A 91 16.30 -37.34 -14.47
CA GLN A 91 16.81 -35.98 -14.28
C GLN A 91 16.03 -34.93 -15.08
N GLU A 92 15.52 -35.29 -16.27
CA GLU A 92 14.66 -34.40 -17.07
C GLU A 92 13.35 -34.04 -16.33
N LEU A 93 12.76 -35.00 -15.62
CA LEU A 93 11.55 -34.77 -14.83
C LEU A 93 11.85 -33.91 -13.59
N HIS A 94 13.03 -34.05 -12.98
CA HIS A 94 13.46 -33.17 -11.88
C HIS A 94 13.57 -31.72 -12.34
N LEU A 95 14.22 -31.48 -13.48
CA LEU A 95 14.39 -30.14 -14.04
C LEU A 95 13.04 -29.51 -14.42
N ASN A 96 12.17 -30.28 -15.08
CA ASN A 96 10.83 -29.80 -15.44
C ASN A 96 10.00 -29.43 -14.19
N PHE A 97 10.05 -30.25 -13.15
CA PHE A 97 9.36 -29.96 -11.90
C PHE A 97 9.93 -28.73 -11.19
N GLN A 98 11.26 -28.62 -11.07
CA GLN A 98 11.92 -27.48 -10.43
C GLN A 98 11.61 -26.17 -11.17
N HIS A 99 11.66 -26.17 -12.50
CA HIS A 99 11.30 -25.01 -13.31
C HIS A 99 9.83 -24.63 -13.12
N LEU A 100 8.90 -25.59 -13.16
CA LEU A 100 7.49 -25.32 -12.93
C LEU A 100 7.26 -24.71 -11.54
N LEU A 101 7.92 -25.26 -10.53
CA LEU A 101 7.79 -24.82 -9.14
C LEU A 101 8.26 -23.38 -8.95
N VAL A 102 9.47 -23.03 -9.44
CA VAL A 102 10.00 -21.66 -9.34
C VAL A 102 9.06 -20.65 -10.03
N ARG A 103 8.49 -21.02 -11.19
CA ARG A 103 7.55 -20.17 -11.94
C ARG A 103 6.23 -19.97 -11.19
N LEU A 104 5.67 -21.03 -10.62
CA LEU A 104 4.45 -20.95 -9.80
C LEU A 104 4.66 -20.06 -8.58
N PHE A 105 5.77 -20.21 -7.86
CA PHE A 105 6.11 -19.33 -6.72
C PHE A 105 6.32 -17.87 -7.15
N SER A 106 6.89 -17.63 -8.34
CA SER A 106 7.02 -16.28 -8.91
C SER A 106 5.65 -15.65 -9.18
N MET A 107 4.72 -16.39 -9.78
CA MET A 107 3.36 -15.91 -10.07
C MET A 107 2.53 -15.71 -8.79
N LEU A 108 2.63 -16.64 -7.83
CA LEU A 108 2.01 -16.51 -6.52
C LEU A 108 2.46 -15.24 -5.80
N HIS A 109 3.77 -14.95 -5.82
CA HIS A 109 4.30 -13.74 -5.19
C HIS A 109 3.75 -12.47 -5.85
N ALA A 110 3.71 -12.41 -7.18
CA ALA A 110 3.16 -11.28 -7.90
C ALA A 110 1.64 -11.11 -7.67
N ALA A 111 0.88 -12.20 -7.64
CA ALA A 111 -0.56 -12.18 -7.39
C ALA A 111 -0.88 -11.64 -5.98
N ALA A 112 -0.14 -12.08 -4.97
CA ALA A 112 -0.32 -11.58 -3.61
C ALA A 112 0.08 -10.11 -3.46
N MET A 113 1.15 -9.67 -4.12
CA MET A 113 1.51 -8.24 -4.15
C MET A 113 0.42 -7.40 -4.83
N ALA A 114 -0.22 -7.92 -5.89
CA ALA A 114 -1.32 -7.25 -6.58
C ALA A 114 -2.56 -7.10 -5.70
N GLU A 115 -2.83 -8.08 -4.84
CA GLU A 115 -3.94 -8.01 -3.87
C GLU A 115 -3.64 -6.97 -2.76
N ILE A 116 -2.40 -6.93 -2.26
CA ILE A 116 -1.98 -5.96 -1.23
C ILE A 116 -1.99 -4.51 -1.77
N GLU A 117 -1.76 -4.31 -3.07
CA GLU A 117 -1.74 -2.97 -3.69
C GLU A 117 -3.10 -2.25 -3.65
N ASP A 118 -4.20 -2.96 -3.36
CA ASP A 118 -5.58 -2.45 -3.26
C ASP A 118 -5.87 -1.28 -4.21
N ASN A 119 -5.83 -1.58 -5.49
CA ASN A 119 -6.25 -0.65 -6.52
C ASN A 119 -7.76 -0.83 -6.70
N HIS A 120 -8.59 0.03 -6.09
CA HIS A 120 -10.04 0.12 -6.36
C HIS A 120 -10.38 0.51 -7.82
N THR A 121 -9.40 0.46 -8.71
CA THR A 121 -9.52 0.74 -10.13
C THR A 121 -9.69 -0.59 -10.86
N GLU A 122 -10.82 -0.80 -11.54
CA GLU A 122 -11.09 -2.01 -12.37
C GLU A 122 -10.09 -2.19 -13.55
N ARG A 123 -9.15 -1.26 -13.74
CA ARG A 123 -8.13 -1.32 -14.78
C ARG A 123 -6.94 -2.13 -14.30
N LEU A 124 -6.81 -3.34 -14.82
CA LEU A 124 -5.67 -4.23 -14.59
C LEU A 124 -4.32 -3.58 -14.92
N ASP A 125 -4.27 -2.66 -15.90
CA ASP A 125 -3.06 -1.93 -16.28
C ASP A 125 -2.57 -0.90 -15.24
N ALA A 126 -3.40 -0.59 -14.23
CA ALA A 126 -3.07 0.38 -13.18
C ALA A 126 -2.38 -0.26 -11.97
N VAL A 127 -2.35 -1.59 -11.88
CA VAL A 127 -1.72 -2.35 -10.79
C VAL A 127 -0.25 -2.58 -11.13
N GLU A 128 0.64 -1.91 -10.42
CA GLU A 128 2.09 -1.99 -10.63
C GLU A 128 2.63 -3.40 -10.32
N ALA A 129 1.97 -4.17 -9.45
CA ALA A 129 2.36 -5.54 -9.16
C ALA A 129 2.28 -6.49 -10.37
N PHE A 130 1.40 -6.25 -11.35
CA PHE A 130 1.40 -7.03 -12.59
C PHE A 130 2.55 -6.66 -13.53
N ARG A 131 3.30 -5.59 -13.23
CA ARG A 131 4.52 -5.20 -13.94
C ARG A 131 5.78 -5.82 -13.35
N TYR A 132 5.66 -6.61 -12.27
CA TYR A 132 6.80 -7.40 -11.79
C TYR A 132 7.27 -8.35 -12.88
N GLU A 133 8.59 -8.43 -13.04
CA GLU A 133 9.21 -9.38 -13.96
C GLU A 133 8.96 -10.81 -13.45
N LEU A 134 8.05 -11.50 -14.12
CA LEU A 134 7.74 -12.90 -13.85
C LEU A 134 8.77 -13.79 -14.53
N LEU A 135 9.24 -14.82 -13.82
CA LEU A 135 10.09 -15.87 -14.41
C LEU A 135 9.25 -16.71 -15.38
N ASP A 136 9.47 -16.51 -16.69
CA ASP A 136 8.92 -17.30 -17.81
C ASP A 136 7.46 -17.78 -17.63
N PRO A 137 6.48 -16.85 -17.55
CA PRO A 137 5.07 -17.20 -17.37
C PRO A 137 4.51 -17.97 -18.57
N SER A 138 5.04 -17.77 -19.77
CA SER A 138 4.55 -18.35 -21.04
C SER A 138 4.73 -19.86 -21.15
N ALA A 139 5.54 -20.46 -20.28
CA ALA A 139 5.77 -21.90 -20.26
C ALA A 139 4.78 -22.67 -19.38
N VAL A 140 3.89 -21.97 -18.69
CA VAL A 140 2.72 -22.58 -18.04
C VAL A 140 1.61 -22.72 -19.09
N ASP A 141 0.85 -23.81 -18.99
CA ASP A 141 -0.25 -24.08 -19.91
C ASP A 141 -1.24 -22.89 -20.00
N THR A 142 -1.69 -22.61 -21.22
CA THR A 142 -2.46 -21.38 -21.52
C THR A 142 -3.85 -21.42 -20.90
N ASP A 143 -4.44 -22.60 -20.75
CA ASP A 143 -5.73 -22.78 -20.09
C ASP A 143 -5.59 -22.64 -18.57
N SER A 144 -4.50 -23.17 -18.01
CA SER A 144 -4.16 -22.99 -16.59
C SER A 144 -3.94 -21.51 -16.24
N LEU A 145 -3.21 -20.77 -17.09
CA LEU A 145 -3.01 -19.32 -16.94
C LEU A 145 -4.32 -18.54 -17.00
N ARG A 146 -5.21 -18.85 -17.96
CA ARG A 146 -6.53 -18.21 -18.05
C ARG A 146 -7.37 -18.47 -16.81
N THR A 147 -7.30 -19.67 -16.26
CA THR A 147 -8.00 -20.04 -15.03
C THR A 147 -7.50 -19.21 -13.85
N ILE A 148 -6.17 -19.05 -13.69
CA ILE A 148 -5.56 -18.22 -12.65
C ILE A 148 -5.95 -16.74 -12.83
N MET A 149 -5.99 -16.24 -14.07
CA MET A 149 -6.38 -14.85 -14.36
C MET A 149 -7.85 -14.55 -14.09
N GLN A 150 -8.73 -15.52 -14.31
CA GLN A 150 -10.19 -15.40 -14.18
C GLN A 150 -10.71 -15.72 -12.78
N CYS A 151 -9.87 -16.25 -11.89
CA CYS A 151 -10.28 -16.54 -10.52
C CYS A 151 -10.36 -15.26 -9.69
N ASP A 152 -11.47 -15.10 -8.95
CA ASP A 152 -11.66 -13.99 -8.02
C ASP A 152 -10.68 -14.06 -6.82
N SER A 153 -10.31 -15.27 -6.41
CA SER A 153 -9.39 -15.53 -5.28
C SER A 153 -8.01 -15.98 -5.77
N LYS A 154 -7.23 -15.06 -6.36
CA LYS A 154 -5.95 -15.38 -7.02
C LYS A 154 -4.86 -15.92 -6.09
N VAL A 155 -4.96 -15.67 -4.78
CA VAL A 155 -3.96 -16.04 -3.77
C VAL A 155 -4.30 -17.34 -3.02
N GLU A 156 -5.54 -17.83 -3.14
CA GLU A 156 -6.03 -19.04 -2.45
C GLU A 156 -6.00 -20.32 -3.31
N LEU A 157 -5.56 -20.21 -4.57
CA LEU A 157 -5.34 -21.35 -5.49
C LEU A 157 -4.01 -22.05 -5.22
#